data_AF-A0A6P7FYC2-F1
#
_entry.id   AF-A0A6P7FYC2-F1
#
_cell.length_a   1.000
_cell.length_b   1.000
_cell.length_c   1.000
_cell.angle_alpha   90.00
_cell.angle_beta   90.00
_cell.angle_gamma   90.00
#
_symmetry.space_group_name_H-M   'P 1'
#
loop_
_entity.id
_entity.type
_entity.pdbx_description
1 polymer ?
#
loop_
_entity_poly.entity_id
_entity_poly.type
_entity_poly.pdbx_seq_one_letter_code
_entity_poly.pdbx_strand_id
1 'polypeptide(L)'
;MIADYIHIKKSKEVIAIILIAIWFLSADNTHNELNSNLEEIWKFKFSKEIQKNKIEHILKYILSFIVMIRTLTSRIFLVLYVIILWPAVFETQSFLIIPWLIIGSVRILLSTFLSLSTGTYCCLLQKGLHLLCLNFVISQFSEHGPSIYAWFAILKYYRHITREKLRRRMEILLAEKDFQSNIPTTDTMSSFKSSQTNTRSLDTLSTVIVKSKDTKKVIGSIRERVKTALNLTDEEINKITERTN
;
A
#
# COMPACT_ATOMS: atom_id res chain seq x y z
N MET A 1 0.17 1.12 15.81
CA MET A 1 1.12 1.26 16.96
C MET A 1 0.36 1.59 18.23
N ILE A 2 -0.76 2.31 18.08
CA ILE A 2 -1.84 2.38 19.07
C ILE A 2 -2.78 1.17 18.90
N ALA A 3 -3.02 0.67 17.66
CA ALA A 3 -3.88 -0.52 17.49
C ALA A 3 -3.33 -1.81 18.11
N ASP A 4 -2.00 -1.96 18.20
CA ASP A 4 -1.38 -3.11 18.90
C ASP A 4 -1.68 -3.06 20.42
N TYR A 5 -1.99 -1.87 20.95
CA TYR A 5 -2.36 -1.65 22.36
C TYR A 5 -3.87 -1.82 22.60
N ILE A 6 -4.72 -1.60 21.58
CA ILE A 6 -6.21 -1.62 21.69
C ILE A 6 -6.83 -2.88 21.01
N HIS A 7 -6.04 -3.83 20.53
CA HIS A 7 -6.54 -5.04 19.84
C HIS A 7 -7.45 -4.77 18.62
N ILE A 8 -7.31 -3.61 17.97
CA ILE A 8 -8.10 -3.26 16.79
C ILE A 8 -7.47 -3.89 15.53
N LYS A 9 -8.29 -4.43 14.62
CA LYS A 9 -7.82 -4.93 13.30
C LYS A 9 -7.08 -3.79 12.56
N LYS A 10 -5.84 -4.04 12.12
CA LYS A 10 -4.96 -3.03 11.49
C LYS A 10 -5.61 -2.30 10.30
N SER A 11 -6.51 -2.95 9.57
CA SER A 11 -7.24 -2.31 8.48
C SER A 11 -8.18 -1.19 8.96
N LYS A 12 -8.83 -1.35 10.13
CA LYS A 12 -9.68 -0.31 10.73
C LYS A 12 -8.88 0.90 11.22
N GLU A 13 -7.69 0.69 11.77
CA GLU A 13 -6.77 1.78 12.16
C GLU A 13 -6.40 2.62 10.94
N VAL A 14 -6.04 1.96 9.83
CA VAL A 14 -5.67 2.65 8.58
C VAL A 14 -6.84 3.40 7.97
N ILE A 15 -8.03 2.80 7.93
CA ILE A 15 -9.25 3.49 7.43
C ILE A 15 -9.54 4.73 8.27
N ALA A 16 -9.49 4.63 9.60
CA ALA A 16 -9.72 5.77 10.47
C ALA A 16 -8.69 6.90 10.24
N ILE A 17 -7.40 6.56 10.12
CA ILE A 17 -6.34 7.52 9.81
C ILE A 17 -6.58 8.20 8.46
N ILE A 18 -6.99 7.44 7.43
CA ILE A 18 -7.29 8.00 6.11
C ILE A 18 -8.49 8.95 6.18
N LEU A 19 -9.56 8.58 6.88
CA LEU A 19 -10.75 9.44 7.02
C LEU A 19 -10.42 10.73 7.76
N ILE A 20 -9.64 10.64 8.85
CA ILE A 20 -9.15 11.81 9.59
C ILE A 20 -8.28 12.68 8.67
N ALA A 21 -7.37 12.08 7.91
CA ALA A 21 -6.52 12.81 6.98
C ALA A 21 -7.35 13.51 5.89
N ILE A 22 -8.36 12.86 5.31
CA ILE A 22 -9.27 13.46 4.34
C ILE A 22 -10.02 14.63 4.97
N TRP A 23 -10.53 14.46 6.18
CA TRP A 23 -11.27 15.52 6.89
C TRP A 23 -10.39 16.76 7.14
N PHE A 24 -9.19 16.58 7.71
CA PHE A 24 -8.25 17.67 7.92
C PHE A 24 -7.81 18.32 6.61
N LEU A 25 -7.50 17.53 5.58
CA LEU A 25 -7.04 18.05 4.29
C LEU A 25 -8.16 18.79 3.54
N SER A 26 -9.41 18.34 3.71
CA SER A 26 -10.59 19.04 3.19
C SER A 26 -10.79 20.38 3.90
N ALA A 27 -10.70 20.40 5.24
CA ALA A 27 -10.80 21.64 6.02
C ALA A 27 -9.68 22.64 5.66
N ASP A 28 -8.45 22.15 5.51
CA ASP A 28 -7.30 22.97 5.10
C ASP A 28 -7.49 23.51 3.68
N ASN A 29 -8.08 22.73 2.76
CA ASN A 29 -8.36 23.19 1.38
C ASN A 29 -9.51 24.21 1.32
N THR A 30 -10.46 24.19 2.25
CA THR A 30 -11.50 25.24 2.35
C THR A 30 -10.96 26.53 2.95
N HIS A 31 -9.94 26.46 3.80
CA HIS A 31 -9.33 27.65 4.39
C HIS A 31 -8.23 28.27 3.52
N ASN A 32 -7.56 27.46 2.69
CA ASN A 32 -6.52 27.91 1.78
C ASN A 32 -7.09 28.42 0.45
N GLU A 33 -7.83 29.52 0.51
CA GLU A 33 -8.14 30.29 -0.69
C GLU A 33 -6.85 30.94 -1.22
N LEU A 34 -6.36 30.42 -2.35
CA LEU A 34 -5.11 30.87 -2.96
C LEU A 34 -5.08 32.40 -3.14
N ASN A 35 -6.20 32.99 -3.55
CA ASN A 35 -6.29 34.41 -3.84
C ASN A 35 -6.16 35.28 -2.58
N SER A 36 -6.80 34.89 -1.48
CA SER A 36 -6.72 35.66 -0.22
C SER A 36 -5.33 35.57 0.40
N ASN A 37 -4.74 34.37 0.41
CA ASN A 37 -3.38 34.16 0.91
C ASN A 37 -2.32 34.92 0.10
N LEU A 38 -2.46 34.95 -1.23
CA LEU A 38 -1.58 35.76 -2.08
C LEU A 38 -1.78 37.24 -1.79
N GLU A 39 -3.02 37.71 -1.72
CA GLU A 39 -3.31 39.12 -1.42
C GLU A 39 -2.72 39.56 -0.07
N GLU A 40 -2.78 38.71 0.95
CA GLU A 40 -2.18 38.96 2.26
C GLU A 40 -0.64 39.06 2.18
N ILE A 41 0.03 38.16 1.46
CA ILE A 41 1.50 38.21 1.25
C ILE A 41 1.91 39.50 0.54
N TRP A 42 1.15 39.93 -0.46
CA TRP A 42 1.46 41.14 -1.22
C TRP A 42 1.18 42.42 -0.42
N LYS A 43 0.17 42.40 0.46
CA LYS A 43 -0.15 43.49 1.40
C LYS A 43 0.82 43.55 2.58
N PHE A 44 1.49 42.45 2.92
CA PHE A 44 2.45 42.42 4.03
C PHE A 44 3.61 43.39 3.79
N LYS A 45 3.88 44.24 4.78
CA LYS A 45 4.98 45.22 4.77
C LYS A 45 6.15 44.68 5.58
N PHE A 46 7.25 44.38 4.89
CA PHE A 46 8.48 43.93 5.54
C PHE A 46 9.21 45.07 6.27
N SER A 47 10.10 44.71 7.20
CA SER A 47 10.97 45.67 7.91
C SER A 47 11.70 46.60 6.94
N LYS A 48 11.89 47.86 7.33
CA LYS A 48 12.56 48.90 6.54
C LYS A 48 13.96 48.49 6.06
N GLU A 49 14.67 47.62 6.78
CA GLU A 49 15.97 47.07 6.35
C GLU A 49 15.86 46.19 5.09
N ILE A 50 14.82 45.35 5.00
CA ILE A 50 14.59 44.45 3.86
C ILE A 50 14.14 45.24 2.63
N GLN A 51 13.31 46.26 2.85
CA GLN A 51 12.85 47.16 1.78
C GLN A 51 14.02 47.91 1.14
N LYS A 52 14.98 48.39 1.96
CA LYS A 52 16.17 49.12 1.50
C LYS A 52 17.06 48.28 0.58
N ASN A 53 17.11 46.96 0.80
CA ASN A 53 17.96 46.05 0.02
C ASN A 53 17.30 45.57 -1.29
N LYS A 54 16.09 46.03 -1.65
CA LYS A 54 15.32 45.55 -2.82
C LYS A 54 15.03 44.04 -2.83
N ILE A 55 15.23 43.33 -1.72
CA ILE A 55 15.00 41.88 -1.59
C ILE A 55 13.50 41.57 -1.39
N GLU A 56 12.70 42.58 -1.02
CA GLU A 56 11.26 42.43 -0.74
C GLU A 56 10.49 41.72 -1.87
N HIS A 57 10.69 42.13 -3.13
CA HIS A 57 10.00 41.51 -4.25
C HIS A 57 10.37 40.05 -4.42
N ILE A 58 11.67 39.71 -4.32
CA ILE A 58 12.15 38.33 -4.42
C ILE A 58 11.51 37.47 -3.32
N LEU A 59 11.45 37.99 -2.09
CA LEU A 59 10.85 37.28 -0.96
C LEU A 59 9.35 37.06 -1.16
N LYS A 60 8.61 38.06 -1.66
CA LYS A 60 7.18 37.96 -2.00
C LYS A 60 6.93 36.93 -3.11
N TYR A 61 7.78 36.87 -4.13
CA TYR A 61 7.70 35.85 -5.17
C TYR A 61 7.95 34.44 -4.62
N ILE A 62 8.98 34.26 -3.78
CA ILE A 62 9.28 32.97 -3.14
C ILE A 62 8.11 32.51 -2.27
N LEU A 63 7.59 33.39 -1.41
CA LEU A 63 6.43 33.10 -0.55
C LEU A 63 5.19 32.75 -1.38
N SER A 64 4.89 33.52 -2.43
CA SER A 64 3.77 33.25 -3.34
C SER A 64 3.93 31.88 -4.01
N PHE A 65 5.14 31.55 -4.46
CA PHE A 65 5.44 30.27 -5.10
C PHE A 65 5.26 29.09 -4.14
N ILE A 66 5.70 29.23 -2.88
CA ILE A 66 5.51 28.21 -1.84
C ILE A 66 4.02 27.98 -1.57
N VAL A 67 3.24 29.05 -1.40
CA VAL A 67 1.78 28.94 -1.19
C VAL A 67 1.11 28.26 -2.38
N MET A 68 1.52 28.59 -3.61
CA MET A 68 1.01 27.96 -4.82
C MET A 68 1.31 26.46 -4.86
N ILE A 69 2.57 26.06 -4.64
CA ILE A 69 2.97 24.63 -4.60
C ILE A 69 2.22 23.90 -3.51
N ARG A 70 2.12 24.49 -2.32
CA ARG A 70 1.42 23.90 -1.18
C ARG A 70 -0.04 23.63 -1.51
N THR A 71 -0.72 24.61 -2.09
CA THR A 71 -2.15 24.51 -2.47
C THR A 71 -2.36 23.44 -3.53
N LEU A 72 -1.55 23.42 -4.59
CA LEU A 72 -1.63 22.42 -5.65
C LEU A 72 -1.36 21.01 -5.13
N THR A 73 -0.32 20.87 -4.31
CA THR A 73 0.06 19.59 -3.71
C THR A 73 -1.04 19.09 -2.78
N SER A 74 -1.65 19.96 -1.97
CA SER A 74 -2.75 19.56 -1.08
C SER A 74 -3.93 18.96 -1.86
N ARG A 75 -4.32 19.57 -2.98
CA ARG A 75 -5.42 19.09 -3.83
C ARG A 75 -5.12 17.73 -4.47
N ILE A 76 -3.92 17.57 -5.05
CA ILE A 76 -3.49 16.30 -5.64
C ILE A 76 -3.55 15.18 -4.58
N PHE A 77 -3.11 15.46 -3.37
CA PHE A 77 -3.13 14.50 -2.28
C PHE A 77 -4.52 14.14 -1.80
N LEU A 78 -5.44 15.10 -1.76
CA LEU A 78 -6.83 14.83 -1.40
C LEU A 78 -7.42 13.79 -2.34
N VAL A 79 -7.21 13.96 -3.65
CA VAL A 79 -7.61 12.98 -4.67
C VAL A 79 -6.94 11.63 -4.43
N LEU A 80 -5.64 11.60 -4.15
CA LEU A 80 -4.92 10.35 -3.87
C LEU A 80 -5.43 9.64 -2.60
N TYR A 81 -5.76 10.37 -1.54
CA TYR A 81 -6.34 9.78 -0.32
C TYR A 81 -7.70 9.15 -0.60
N VAL A 82 -8.54 9.77 -1.42
CA VAL A 82 -9.83 9.19 -1.86
C VAL A 82 -9.58 7.91 -2.68
N ILE A 83 -8.60 7.91 -3.58
CA ILE A 83 -8.24 6.72 -4.37
C ILE A 83 -7.77 5.57 -3.47
N ILE A 84 -7.07 5.85 -2.36
CA ILE A 84 -6.54 4.83 -1.44
C ILE A 84 -7.59 4.30 -0.47
N LEU A 85 -8.63 5.08 -0.22
CA LEU A 85 -9.78 4.60 0.54
C LEU A 85 -10.33 3.31 -0.11
N TRP A 86 -10.29 3.21 -1.44
CA TRP A 86 -10.73 2.03 -2.18
C TRP A 86 -9.98 0.74 -1.80
N PRO A 87 -8.65 0.60 -1.98
CA PRO A 87 -7.92 -0.60 -1.57
C PRO A 87 -7.92 -0.84 -0.06
N ALA A 88 -8.08 0.22 0.76
CA ALA A 88 -8.20 0.06 2.21
C ALA A 88 -9.52 -0.65 2.61
N VAL A 89 -10.61 -0.38 1.89
CA VAL A 89 -11.93 -1.00 2.11
C VAL A 89 -12.02 -2.39 1.48
N PHE A 90 -11.56 -2.54 0.23
CA PHE A 90 -11.79 -3.76 -0.55
C PHE A 90 -10.68 -4.81 -0.44
N GLU A 91 -9.59 -4.55 0.30
CA GLU A 91 -8.44 -5.45 0.54
C GLU A 91 -7.81 -6.11 -0.73
N THR A 92 -8.20 -5.70 -1.94
CA THR A 92 -7.97 -6.47 -3.17
C THR A 92 -6.76 -6.01 -3.99
N GLN A 93 -6.27 -4.78 -3.79
CA GLN A 93 -5.26 -4.17 -4.66
C GLN A 93 -4.18 -3.38 -3.90
N SER A 94 -3.17 -4.09 -3.40
CA SER A 94 -2.04 -3.47 -2.66
C SER A 94 -1.11 -2.61 -3.52
N PHE A 95 -1.21 -2.68 -4.85
CA PHE A 95 -0.31 -1.99 -5.77
C PHE A 95 -0.55 -0.47 -5.82
N LEU A 96 -1.77 0.01 -5.54
CA LEU A 96 -2.08 1.44 -5.50
C LEU A 96 -1.44 2.18 -4.31
N ILE A 97 -1.02 1.44 -3.28
CA ILE A 97 -0.42 2.02 -2.07
C ILE A 97 1.03 2.48 -2.35
N ILE A 98 1.73 1.84 -3.29
CA ILE A 98 3.14 2.13 -3.59
C ILE A 98 3.32 3.53 -4.20
N PRO A 99 2.60 3.92 -5.28
CA PRO A 99 2.70 5.27 -5.83
C PRO A 99 2.41 6.34 -4.77
N TRP A 100 1.43 6.09 -3.90
CA TRP A 100 1.13 7.01 -2.80
C TRP A 100 2.25 7.13 -1.78
N LEU A 101 2.89 6.02 -1.39
CA LEU A 101 4.02 6.08 -0.46
C LEU A 101 5.18 6.89 -1.05
N ILE A 102 5.42 6.76 -2.35
CA ILE A 102 6.45 7.53 -3.08
C ILE A 102 6.08 9.02 -3.11
N ILE A 103 4.87 9.34 -3.59
CA ILE A 103 4.38 10.72 -3.69
C ILE A 103 4.34 11.37 -2.30
N GLY A 104 3.86 10.65 -1.29
CA GLY A 104 3.84 11.04 0.11
C GLY A 104 5.23 11.38 0.66
N SER A 105 6.23 10.54 0.37
CA SER A 105 7.62 10.81 0.74
C SER A 105 8.13 12.09 0.11
N VAL A 106 7.89 12.27 -1.19
CA VAL A 106 8.32 13.47 -1.93
C VAL A 106 7.66 14.71 -1.37
N ARG A 107 6.36 14.68 -1.04
CA ARG A 107 5.66 15.80 -0.41
C ARG A 107 6.23 16.12 0.96
N ILE A 108 6.44 15.13 1.82
CA ILE A 108 6.96 15.35 3.17
C ILE A 108 8.33 16.01 3.06
N LEU A 109 9.21 15.48 2.20
CA LEU A 109 10.53 16.06 1.97
C LEU A 109 10.44 17.48 1.41
N LEU A 110 9.67 17.70 0.35
CA LEU A 110 9.56 19.00 -0.30
C LEU A 110 8.91 20.05 0.62
N SER A 111 7.84 19.71 1.31
CA SER A 111 7.13 20.63 2.21
C SER A 111 7.97 20.97 3.43
N THR A 112 8.59 19.95 4.06
CA THR A 112 9.46 20.16 5.23
C THR A 112 10.69 20.97 4.83
N PHE A 113 11.31 20.66 3.69
CA PHE A 113 12.48 21.37 3.20
C PHE A 113 12.17 22.83 2.86
N LEU A 114 11.11 23.08 2.08
CA LEU A 114 10.71 24.45 1.71
C LEU A 114 10.33 25.26 2.94
N SER A 115 9.58 24.66 3.87
CA SER A 115 9.15 25.34 5.10
C SER A 115 10.33 25.65 6.02
N LEU A 116 11.21 24.69 6.27
CA LEU A 116 12.41 24.90 7.09
C LEU A 116 13.38 25.88 6.43
N SER A 117 13.60 25.79 5.11
CA SER A 117 14.48 26.69 4.38
C SER A 117 13.97 28.12 4.46
N THR A 118 12.67 28.34 4.20
CA THR A 118 12.04 29.67 4.24
C THR A 118 12.01 30.22 5.66
N GLY A 119 11.63 29.39 6.64
CA GLY A 119 11.63 29.77 8.05
C GLY A 119 13.02 30.15 8.56
N THR A 120 14.03 29.34 8.24
CA THR A 120 15.43 29.62 8.61
C THR A 120 15.93 30.90 7.93
N TYR A 121 15.63 31.08 6.65
CA TYR A 121 15.99 32.29 5.92
C TYR A 121 15.37 33.54 6.54
N CYS A 122 14.07 33.49 6.88
CA CYS A 122 13.39 34.57 7.60
C CYS A 122 14.00 34.84 8.98
N CYS A 123 14.31 33.81 9.76
CA CYS A 123 14.94 33.97 11.08
C CYS A 123 16.35 34.58 10.97
N LEU A 124 17.14 34.19 9.95
CA LEU A 124 18.47 34.76 9.70
C LEU A 124 18.40 36.25 9.33
N LEU A 125 17.43 36.64 8.51
CA LEU A 125 17.23 38.04 8.12
C LEU A 125 16.83 38.94 9.29
N GLN A 126 16.09 38.41 10.27
CA GLN A 126 15.64 39.20 11.42
C GLN A 126 16.69 39.38 12.52
N LYS A 127 17.88 38.75 12.42
CA LYS A 127 19.03 38.88 13.36
C LYS A 127 18.69 38.78 14.86
N GLY A 128 17.50 38.28 15.21
CA GLY A 128 16.93 38.34 16.54
C GLY A 128 16.56 36.95 17.03
N LEU A 129 17.24 36.52 18.08
CA LEU A 129 17.10 35.20 18.70
C LEU A 129 16.02 35.22 19.79
N HIS A 130 14.74 35.39 19.46
CA HIS A 130 13.71 35.51 20.51
C HIS A 130 12.36 34.95 20.07
N LEU A 131 12.00 33.78 20.60
CA LEU A 131 10.66 33.19 20.69
C LEU A 131 9.88 32.93 19.38
N LEU A 132 9.83 33.86 18.43
CA LEU A 132 9.09 33.76 17.17
C LEU A 132 9.59 32.61 16.30
N CYS A 133 10.92 32.46 16.17
CA CYS A 133 11.50 31.37 15.40
C CYS A 133 11.18 29.99 16.04
N LEU A 134 11.16 29.93 17.37
CA LEU A 134 10.81 28.73 18.12
C LEU A 134 9.32 28.38 17.95
N ASN A 135 8.43 29.38 18.07
CA ASN A 135 6.99 29.21 17.80
C ASN A 135 6.75 28.76 16.36
N PHE A 136 7.49 29.28 15.40
CA PHE A 136 7.44 28.84 14.02
C PHE A 136 7.82 27.35 13.89
N VAL A 137 8.95 26.94 14.48
CA VAL A 137 9.39 25.54 14.44
C VAL A 137 8.36 24.61 15.10
N ILE A 138 7.82 24.98 16.26
CA ILE A 138 6.76 24.19 16.92
C ILE A 138 5.52 24.09 16.02
N SER A 139 5.09 25.20 15.42
CA SER A 139 3.97 25.21 14.48
C SER A 139 4.22 24.25 13.32
N GLN A 140 5.42 24.27 12.74
CA GLN A 140 5.79 23.37 11.64
C GLN A 140 5.78 21.90 12.06
N PHE A 141 6.26 21.57 13.26
CA PHE A 141 6.16 20.21 13.78
C PHE A 141 4.71 19.78 14.05
N SER A 142 3.88 20.67 14.59
CA SER A 142 2.47 20.37 14.84
C SER A 142 1.69 20.12 13.55
N GLU A 143 2.08 20.80 12.48
CA GLU A 143 1.45 20.74 11.18
C GLU A 143 1.90 19.52 10.36
N HIS A 144 3.19 19.21 10.35
CA HIS A 144 3.74 18.08 9.60
C HIS A 144 3.75 16.75 10.36
N GLY A 145 3.76 16.79 11.70
CA GLY A 145 3.81 15.62 12.57
C GLY A 145 2.71 14.59 12.29
N PRO A 146 1.42 14.97 12.24
CA PRO A 146 0.33 14.05 11.92
C PRO A 146 0.48 13.39 10.54
N SER A 147 0.97 14.14 9.54
CA SER A 147 1.19 13.60 8.20
C SER A 147 2.32 12.57 8.17
N ILE A 148 3.40 12.81 8.90
CA ILE A 148 4.52 11.86 9.05
C ILE A 148 4.02 10.59 9.77
N TYR A 149 3.24 10.76 10.84
CA TYR A 149 2.64 9.64 11.57
C TYR A 149 1.74 8.77 10.67
N ALA A 150 0.84 9.40 9.91
CA ALA A 150 -0.04 8.71 8.97
C ALA A 150 0.75 7.93 7.92
N TRP A 151 1.82 8.52 7.39
CA TRP A 151 2.71 7.86 6.44
C TRP A 151 3.38 6.62 7.03
N PHE A 152 3.91 6.70 8.25
CA PHE A 152 4.51 5.54 8.93
C PHE A 152 3.48 4.44 9.23
N ALA A 153 2.26 4.81 9.62
CA ALA A 153 1.18 3.86 9.87
C ALA A 153 0.82 3.06 8.60
N ILE A 154 0.65 3.76 7.48
CA ILE A 154 0.34 3.14 6.18
C ILE A 154 1.52 2.29 5.68
N LEU A 155 2.77 2.75 5.85
CA LEU A 155 3.95 1.96 5.51
C LEU A 155 4.04 0.67 6.33
N LYS A 156 3.72 0.71 7.63
CA LYS A 156 3.69 -0.48 8.49
C LYS A 156 2.63 -1.47 8.01
N TYR A 157 1.44 -0.97 7.66
CA TYR A 157 0.35 -1.78 7.10
C TYR A 157 0.72 -2.42 5.76
N TYR A 158 1.30 -1.64 4.86
CA TYR A 158 1.78 -2.15 3.57
C TYR A 158 2.83 -3.26 3.75
N ARG A 159 3.82 -3.05 4.62
CA ARG A 159 4.82 -4.09 4.94
C ARG A 159 4.22 -5.34 5.57
N HIS A 160 3.09 -5.23 6.26
CA HIS A 160 2.38 -6.38 6.81
C HIS A 160 1.73 -7.21 5.71
N ILE A 161 0.92 -6.56 4.85
CA ILE A 161 0.23 -7.23 3.75
C ILE A 161 1.22 -7.87 2.77
N THR A 162 2.28 -7.14 2.41
CA THR A 162 3.29 -7.65 1.48
C THR A 162 4.00 -8.89 2.03
N ARG A 163 4.29 -8.93 3.34
CA ARG A 163 4.88 -10.11 3.99
C ARG A 163 3.91 -11.30 4.01
N GLU A 164 2.64 -11.07 4.32
CA GLU A 164 1.63 -12.13 4.30
C GLU A 164 1.38 -12.68 2.89
N LYS A 165 1.37 -11.81 1.88
CA LYS A 165 1.22 -12.21 0.47
C LYS A 165 2.42 -13.01 -0.01
N LEU A 166 3.63 -12.62 0.39
CA LEU A 166 4.86 -13.36 0.07
C LEU A 166 4.89 -14.73 0.75
N ARG A 167 4.48 -14.81 2.03
CA ARG A 167 4.37 -16.07 2.76
C ARG A 167 3.42 -17.04 2.04
N ARG A 168 2.21 -16.59 1.68
CA ARG A 168 1.25 -17.42 0.94
C ARG A 168 1.79 -17.90 -0.41
N ARG A 169 2.51 -17.05 -1.15
CA ARG A 169 3.17 -17.46 -2.40
C ARG A 169 4.25 -18.51 -2.16
N MET A 170 5.03 -18.37 -1.10
CA MET A 170 6.06 -19.34 -0.75
C MET A 170 5.45 -20.70 -0.37
N GLU A 171 4.36 -20.71 0.40
CA GLU A 171 3.62 -21.94 0.75
C GLU A 171 3.08 -22.68 -0.49
N ILE A 172 2.55 -21.93 -1.47
CA ILE A 172 2.08 -22.52 -2.74
C ILE A 172 3.23 -23.12 -3.54
N LEU A 173 4.37 -22.42 -3.64
CA LEU A 173 5.56 -22.92 -4.35
C LEU A 173 6.18 -24.15 -3.68
N LEU A 174 6.12 -24.23 -2.34
CA LEU A 174 6.56 -25.41 -1.59
C LEU A 174 5.62 -26.58 -1.85
N ALA A 175 4.30 -26.36 -1.77
CA ALA A 175 3.31 -27.39 -2.07
C ALA A 175 3.40 -27.90 -3.53
N GLU A 176 3.70 -27.02 -4.48
CA GLU A 176 3.93 -27.40 -5.88
C GLU A 176 5.19 -28.26 -6.06
N LYS A 177 6.29 -27.91 -5.36
CA LYS A 177 7.50 -28.74 -5.36
C LYS A 177 7.26 -30.12 -4.75
N ASP A 178 6.55 -30.19 -3.63
CA ASP A 178 6.21 -31.46 -2.97
C ASP A 178 5.32 -32.33 -3.86
N PHE A 179 4.41 -31.72 -4.62
CA PHE A 179 3.59 -32.44 -5.59
C PHE A 179 4.45 -33.00 -6.74
N GLN A 180 5.35 -32.21 -7.33
CA GLN A 180 6.22 -32.68 -8.41
C GLN A 180 7.20 -33.78 -7.96
N SER A 181 7.74 -33.72 -6.74
CA SER A 181 8.65 -34.77 -6.23
C SER A 181 7.94 -36.10 -5.96
N ASN A 182 6.61 -36.09 -5.79
CA ASN A 182 5.80 -37.28 -5.55
C ASN A 182 5.18 -37.87 -6.82
N ILE A 183 5.46 -37.31 -8.00
CA ILE A 183 5.08 -37.94 -9.27
C ILE A 183 6.10 -39.06 -9.53
N PRO A 184 5.70 -40.34 -9.48
CA PRO A 184 6.62 -41.43 -9.80
C PRO A 184 7.10 -41.25 -11.23
N THR A 185 8.40 -41.05 -11.41
CA THR A 185 9.02 -41.08 -12.73
C THR A 185 8.69 -42.41 -13.37
N THR A 186 8.05 -42.35 -14.54
CA THR A 186 7.59 -43.46 -15.37
C THR A 186 8.73 -44.31 -15.94
N ASP A 187 9.91 -44.30 -15.31
CA ASP A 187 11.09 -45.09 -15.69
C ASP A 187 11.17 -46.43 -14.94
N THR A 188 10.22 -46.72 -14.04
CA THR A 188 10.03 -48.07 -13.46
C THR A 188 8.90 -48.86 -14.12
N MET A 189 8.55 -48.55 -15.37
CA MET A 189 7.60 -49.35 -16.16
C MET A 189 8.28 -50.32 -17.14
N SER A 190 9.60 -50.56 -16.99
CA SER A 190 10.36 -51.57 -17.76
C SER A 190 10.80 -52.80 -16.95
N SER A 191 10.57 -52.85 -15.63
CA SER A 191 11.00 -53.98 -14.79
C SER A 191 9.86 -54.90 -14.32
N PHE A 192 8.58 -54.60 -14.59
CA PHE A 192 7.46 -55.43 -14.13
C PHE A 192 6.98 -56.44 -15.17
N LYS A 193 7.92 -57.06 -15.89
CA LYS A 193 7.64 -58.10 -16.89
C LYS A 193 8.55 -59.32 -16.76
N SER A 194 8.88 -59.74 -15.54
CA SER A 194 9.36 -61.12 -15.30
C SER A 194 9.32 -61.47 -13.81
N SER A 195 8.19 -61.98 -13.34
CA SER A 195 8.13 -62.97 -12.25
C SER A 195 6.67 -63.32 -11.97
N GLN A 196 6.20 -64.31 -12.73
CA GLN A 196 5.06 -65.11 -12.34
C GLN A 196 5.55 -66.19 -11.36
N THR A 197 4.64 -66.64 -10.50
CA THR A 197 4.73 -67.77 -9.54
C THR A 197 5.17 -67.44 -8.11
N ASN A 198 4.23 -66.96 -7.29
CA ASN A 198 3.76 -67.79 -6.17
C ASN A 198 2.51 -67.22 -5.50
N THR A 199 1.69 -68.15 -5.02
CA THR A 199 0.37 -68.01 -4.43
C THR A 199 0.41 -67.40 -3.03
N ARG A 200 -0.26 -66.25 -2.83
CA ARG A 200 -1.04 -65.85 -1.62
C ARG A 200 -1.37 -64.35 -1.67
N SER A 201 -2.43 -63.99 -0.95
CA SER A 201 -2.95 -62.64 -0.65
C SER A 201 -3.93 -62.03 -1.65
N LEU A 202 -5.18 -62.52 -1.58
CA LEU A 202 -6.38 -61.93 -2.17
C LEU A 202 -6.85 -60.65 -1.41
N ASP A 203 -6.21 -60.31 -0.30
CA ASP A 203 -6.58 -59.18 0.56
C ASP A 203 -5.99 -57.83 0.10
N THR A 204 -4.91 -57.85 -0.67
CA THR A 204 -4.19 -56.65 -1.13
C THR A 204 -4.81 -56.01 -2.38
N LEU A 205 -5.65 -56.73 -3.12
CA LEU A 205 -6.37 -56.21 -4.29
C LEU A 205 -7.62 -55.40 -3.90
N SER A 206 -8.21 -55.69 -2.73
CA SER A 206 -9.36 -54.94 -2.21
C SER A 206 -8.97 -53.51 -1.80
N THR A 207 -7.77 -53.33 -1.22
CA THR A 207 -7.26 -52.05 -0.76
C THR A 207 -6.82 -51.13 -1.90
N VAL A 208 -6.30 -51.68 -3.00
CA VAL A 208 -5.95 -50.89 -4.20
C VAL A 208 -7.21 -50.43 -4.97
N ILE A 209 -8.24 -51.27 -5.04
CA ILE A 209 -9.52 -50.90 -5.69
C ILE A 209 -10.28 -49.84 -4.87
N VAL A 210 -10.20 -49.90 -3.53
CA VAL A 210 -10.74 -48.85 -2.64
C VAL A 210 -10.03 -47.51 -2.86
N LYS A 211 -8.69 -47.51 -2.99
CA LYS A 211 -7.91 -46.30 -3.27
C LYS A 211 -8.21 -45.67 -4.65
N SER A 212 -8.56 -46.48 -5.65
CA SER A 212 -8.97 -46.02 -7.00
C SER A 212 -10.38 -45.40 -7.02
N LYS A 213 -11.31 -45.92 -6.19
CA LYS A 213 -12.65 -45.33 -6.03
C LYS A 213 -12.59 -43.98 -5.31
N ASP A 214 -11.73 -43.84 -4.31
CA ASP A 214 -11.57 -42.58 -3.58
C ASP A 214 -10.93 -41.49 -4.44
N THR A 215 -9.98 -41.84 -5.31
CA THR A 215 -9.38 -40.87 -6.26
C THR A 215 -10.40 -40.35 -7.28
N LYS A 216 -11.29 -41.20 -7.81
CA LYS A 216 -12.38 -40.72 -8.69
C LYS A 216 -13.38 -39.82 -7.95
N LYS A 217 -13.69 -40.12 -6.68
CA LYS A 217 -14.58 -39.31 -5.84
C LYS A 217 -13.96 -37.94 -5.51
N VAL A 218 -12.66 -37.91 -5.23
CA VAL A 218 -11.91 -36.67 -4.98
C VAL A 218 -11.81 -35.80 -6.23
N ILE A 219 -11.55 -36.40 -7.41
CA ILE A 219 -11.52 -35.67 -8.68
C ILE A 219 -12.88 -35.06 -9.01
N GLY A 220 -13.98 -35.78 -8.77
CA GLY A 220 -15.34 -35.25 -8.93
C GLY A 220 -15.63 -34.06 -8.00
N SER A 221 -15.24 -34.15 -6.73
CA SER A 221 -15.41 -33.08 -5.74
C SER A 221 -14.59 -31.82 -6.07
N ILE A 222 -13.36 -32.00 -6.58
CA ILE A 222 -12.52 -30.88 -7.03
C ILE A 222 -13.12 -30.23 -8.28
N ARG A 223 -13.62 -31.02 -9.24
CA ARG A 223 -14.25 -30.49 -10.46
C ARG A 223 -15.44 -29.58 -10.13
N GLU A 224 -16.32 -29.99 -9.21
CA GLU A 224 -17.47 -29.18 -8.80
C GLU A 224 -17.07 -27.89 -8.06
N ARG A 225 -16.02 -27.96 -7.23
CA ARG A 225 -15.49 -26.78 -6.54
C ARG A 225 -14.85 -25.78 -7.50
N VAL A 226 -14.14 -26.25 -8.52
CA VAL A 226 -13.55 -25.41 -9.57
C VAL A 226 -14.64 -24.78 -10.45
N LYS A 227 -15.67 -25.55 -10.81
CA LYS A 227 -16.84 -25.08 -11.57
C LYS A 227 -17.55 -23.94 -10.83
N THR A 228 -17.76 -24.11 -9.52
CA THR A 228 -18.39 -23.10 -8.67
C THR A 228 -17.52 -21.86 -8.47
N ALA A 229 -16.20 -22.02 -8.38
CA ALA A 229 -15.28 -20.91 -8.12
C ALA A 229 -15.02 -20.03 -9.35
N LEU A 230 -15.10 -20.59 -10.56
CA LEU A 230 -14.76 -19.88 -11.80
C LEU A 230 -15.96 -19.56 -12.69
N ASN A 231 -17.17 -20.03 -12.33
CA ASN A 231 -18.40 -19.83 -13.10
C ASN A 231 -18.27 -20.24 -14.58
N LEU A 232 -17.43 -21.25 -14.85
CA LEU A 232 -17.14 -21.76 -16.18
C LEU A 232 -18.25 -22.71 -16.63
N THR A 233 -18.61 -22.63 -17.92
CA THR A 233 -19.55 -23.56 -18.54
C THR A 233 -18.87 -24.90 -18.83
N ASP A 234 -19.64 -26.00 -18.84
CA ASP A 234 -19.11 -27.35 -19.08
C ASP A 234 -18.36 -27.50 -20.42
N GLU A 235 -18.68 -26.63 -21.37
CA GLU A 235 -18.06 -26.55 -22.69
C GLU A 235 -16.59 -26.07 -22.61
N GLU A 236 -16.28 -25.12 -21.72
CA GLU A 236 -14.91 -24.61 -21.54
C GLU A 236 -14.01 -25.63 -20.83
N ILE A 237 -14.58 -26.41 -19.90
CA ILE A 237 -13.85 -27.46 -19.17
C ILE A 237 -13.45 -28.60 -20.13
N ASN A 238 -14.33 -29.00 -21.04
CA ASN A 238 -14.00 -30.03 -22.04
C ASN A 238 -12.92 -29.55 -23.01
N LYS A 239 -12.97 -28.28 -23.43
CA LYS A 239 -11.97 -27.69 -24.34
C LYS A 239 -10.58 -27.57 -23.70
N ILE A 240 -10.50 -27.36 -22.38
CA ILE A 240 -9.24 -27.39 -21.63
C ILE A 240 -8.73 -28.83 -21.48
N THR A 241 -9.64 -29.78 -21.21
CA THR A 241 -9.28 -31.20 -21.04
C THR A 241 -8.73 -31.80 -22.34
N GLU A 242 -9.29 -31.45 -23.50
CA GLU A 242 -8.79 -31.89 -24.81
C GLU A 242 -7.44 -31.27 -25.20
N ARG A 243 -7.07 -30.09 -24.67
CA ARG A 243 -5.73 -29.51 -24.92
C ARG A 243 -4.62 -30.10 -24.06
N THR A 244 -4.99 -30.85 -23.02
CA THR A 244 -4.04 -31.35 -22.01
C THR A 244 -3.72 -32.85 -22.20
N ASN A 245 -4.48 -33.55 -23.05
CA ASN A 245 -4.18 -34.90 -23.53
C ASN A 245 -3.55 -34.85 -24.92
#